data_AF-A0A3P5ZQX1-F1
#
_entry.id   AF-A0A3P5ZQX1-F1
#
_cell.length_a   1.000
_cell.length_b   1.000
_cell.length_c   1.000
_cell.angle_alpha   90.00
_cell.angle_beta   90.00
_cell.angle_gamma   90.00
#
_symmetry.space_group_name_H-M   'P 1'
#
loop_
_entity.id
_entity.type
_entity.pdbx_description
1 polymer ?
#
loop_
_entity_poly.entity_id
_entity_poly.type
_entity_poly.pdbx_seq_one_letter_code
_entity_poly.pdbx_strand_id
1 'polypeptide(L)'
;MTCITSTFKALCLSFLFVTAVASRPTNRPKVFNVQRYGAKADGKTDNAKAFTSIWNSACTRKGGNSKIYVPKGTFYLSGLEFVGPCVNQIEFVNDGTLLAPANPRDIKQDIWIKFRYINNLIISGAGTLDGQGKESWPLNDCHKNPNCPKLAMTMGFAFVNNSRINGITSLNSKMGHFNFFSVHHFNITNVTITAPGDSPNTDGLKFGFCSNINISNTHIGTGDDCIAILSGTTNMDISNVTCGPGHGISVGSLGKNKEEKDVNGLTVRDIVFNGTSDGIRIKTWESSASKILVSNFVYENIQMINVGNPINIDQKYCPHPPCEKKGESHVQIQDLKLKNIYGTSTNKVAVNLQCSKSFPCKKIELIDINLEHKGVEGGPSTAIVAIRDIIPPPLRTVFNDVYIAYELMDTDLHQIMRSNQGLSEEHCQRYIRKLPPHPRQSITDKFPNVYPLAIDLIEKMLMFDPRRRITVLDALAHPYLNSLHEISDEPECTIPFNFDFEQHALSEEQMKELIYREALAFNPEYQPAIA
;
A
#
# COMPACT_ATOMS: atom_id res chain seq x y z
N MET A 1 16.93 -84.47 45.72
CA MET A 1 17.44 -83.10 45.96
C MET A 1 17.77 -82.47 44.62
N THR A 2 17.03 -81.42 44.23
CA THR A 2 17.47 -80.20 43.47
C THR A 2 18.42 -80.37 42.26
N CYS A 3 18.26 -79.82 41.05
CA CYS A 3 17.61 -78.57 40.60
C CYS A 3 17.77 -78.44 39.04
N ILE A 4 16.77 -77.83 38.37
CA ILE A 4 16.88 -76.81 37.28
C ILE A 4 17.50 -77.25 35.92
N THR A 5 16.74 -77.60 34.87
CA THR A 5 15.97 -76.81 33.86
C THR A 5 16.76 -76.03 32.79
N SER A 6 16.74 -76.60 31.56
CA SER A 6 16.39 -75.99 30.25
C SER A 6 16.99 -74.65 29.81
N THR A 7 17.80 -74.66 28.74
CA THR A 7 17.84 -73.63 27.69
C THR A 7 18.40 -74.19 26.38
N PHE A 8 17.52 -74.79 25.55
CA PHE A 8 17.82 -75.16 24.15
C PHE A 8 16.71 -74.61 23.26
N LYS A 9 16.68 -73.28 23.06
CA LYS A 9 15.78 -72.57 22.11
C LYS A 9 16.14 -71.08 22.04
N ALA A 10 17.38 -70.75 21.65
CA ALA A 10 17.78 -69.36 21.43
C ALA A 10 18.86 -69.20 20.35
N LEU A 11 18.86 -70.05 19.32
CA LEU A 11 19.87 -70.00 18.26
C LEU A 11 19.26 -70.24 16.86
N CYS A 12 18.15 -69.55 16.54
CA CYS A 12 17.62 -69.48 15.16
C CYS A 12 16.85 -68.19 14.86
N LEU A 13 16.84 -67.18 15.75
CA LEU A 13 16.07 -65.94 15.57
C LEU A 13 16.94 -64.68 15.37
N SER A 14 18.24 -64.84 15.09
CA SER A 14 19.18 -63.71 14.94
C SER A 14 19.70 -63.49 13.52
N PHE A 15 19.19 -64.21 12.51
CA PHE A 15 19.62 -64.08 11.10
C PHE A 15 18.52 -63.64 10.12
N LEU A 16 17.46 -62.98 10.62
CA LEU A 16 16.37 -62.45 9.79
C LEU A 16 15.94 -61.03 10.20
N PHE A 17 16.89 -60.21 10.65
CA PHE A 17 16.76 -58.75 10.50
C PHE A 17 17.36 -58.35 9.14
N VAL A 18 16.71 -58.82 8.08
CA VAL A 18 16.77 -58.10 6.80
C VAL A 18 16.20 -56.73 7.13
N THR A 19 17.03 -55.71 7.05
CA THR A 19 16.63 -54.32 6.97
C THR A 19 15.77 -54.17 5.72
N ALA A 20 14.50 -54.55 5.82
CA ALA A 20 13.44 -53.96 5.04
C ALA A 20 13.37 -52.51 5.52
N VAL A 21 14.29 -51.69 5.00
CA VAL A 21 14.02 -50.28 4.79
C VAL A 21 12.81 -50.29 3.88
N ALA A 22 11.62 -50.34 4.49
CA ALA A 22 10.40 -50.03 3.79
C ALA A 22 10.61 -48.60 3.32
N SER A 23 11.06 -48.46 2.08
CA SER A 23 11.01 -47.21 1.36
C SER A 23 9.57 -46.78 1.50
N ARG A 24 9.29 -45.82 2.40
CA ARG A 24 8.02 -45.12 2.40
C ARG A 24 7.82 -44.75 0.94
N PRO A 25 6.76 -45.22 0.26
CA PRO A 25 6.59 -44.92 -1.14
C PRO A 25 6.64 -43.40 -1.22
N THR A 26 7.66 -42.86 -1.89
CA THR A 26 7.69 -41.44 -2.21
C THR A 26 6.45 -41.27 -3.05
N ASN A 27 5.38 -40.75 -2.44
CA ASN A 27 4.07 -40.65 -3.07
C ASN A 27 4.14 -39.49 -4.05
N ARG A 28 4.95 -39.68 -5.11
CA ARG A 28 5.18 -38.69 -6.15
C ARG A 28 3.83 -38.46 -6.83
N PRO A 29 3.39 -37.20 -6.97
CA PRO A 29 2.12 -36.91 -7.60
C PRO A 29 2.10 -37.48 -9.01
N LYS A 30 0.97 -38.07 -9.42
CA LYS A 30 0.82 -38.54 -10.80
C LYS A 30 0.77 -37.32 -11.72
N VAL A 31 1.64 -37.30 -12.73
CA VAL A 31 1.72 -36.20 -13.69
C VAL A 31 0.79 -36.45 -14.87
N PHE A 32 -0.04 -35.46 -15.17
CA PHE A 32 -0.97 -35.39 -16.27
C PHE A 32 -0.54 -34.24 -17.20
N ASN A 33 0.24 -34.56 -18.24
CA ASN A 33 0.72 -33.55 -19.20
C ASN A 33 -0.35 -33.29 -20.26
N VAL A 34 -0.79 -32.03 -20.42
CA VAL A 34 -1.88 -31.66 -21.33
C VAL A 34 -1.65 -32.08 -22.78
N GLN A 35 -0.41 -32.04 -23.29
CA GLN A 35 -0.11 -32.45 -24.66
C GLN A 35 -0.28 -33.96 -24.87
N ARG A 36 0.04 -34.77 -23.86
CA ARG A 36 -0.21 -36.23 -23.89
C ARG A 36 -1.69 -36.59 -23.90
N TYR A 37 -2.55 -35.62 -23.56
CA TYR A 37 -4.01 -35.72 -23.58
C TYR A 37 -4.62 -34.94 -24.77
N GLY A 38 -3.82 -34.65 -25.80
CA GLY A 38 -4.30 -34.10 -27.07
C GLY A 38 -4.31 -32.57 -27.17
N ALA A 39 -3.84 -31.85 -26.14
CA ALA A 39 -3.69 -30.40 -26.27
C ALA A 39 -2.58 -30.05 -27.26
N LYS A 40 -2.80 -29.02 -28.10
CA LYS A 40 -1.87 -28.54 -29.12
C LYS A 40 -1.42 -27.12 -28.79
N ALA A 41 -0.10 -26.93 -28.83
CA ALA A 41 0.57 -25.67 -28.52
C ALA A 41 0.80 -24.81 -29.79
N ASP A 42 -0.22 -24.68 -30.63
CA ASP A 42 -0.16 -23.98 -31.93
C ASP A 42 -0.78 -22.58 -31.92
N GLY A 43 -1.28 -22.13 -30.75
CA GLY A 43 -1.98 -20.85 -30.58
C GLY A 43 -3.31 -20.74 -31.33
N LYS A 44 -3.86 -21.85 -31.85
CA LYS A 44 -5.05 -21.85 -32.72
C LYS A 44 -6.08 -22.92 -32.33
N THR A 45 -5.63 -24.12 -32.01
CA THR A 45 -6.50 -25.23 -31.60
C THR A 45 -7.09 -24.92 -30.24
N ASP A 46 -8.43 -24.98 -30.11
CA ASP A 46 -9.10 -24.85 -28.82
C ASP A 46 -8.84 -26.08 -27.94
N ASN A 47 -8.13 -25.84 -26.85
CA ASN A 47 -7.69 -26.87 -25.92
C ASN A 47 -8.67 -27.12 -24.77
N ALA A 48 -9.81 -26.43 -24.70
CA ALA A 48 -10.74 -26.51 -23.56
C ALA A 48 -11.16 -27.96 -23.26
N LYS A 49 -11.51 -28.74 -24.29
CA LYS A 49 -11.89 -30.16 -24.11
C LYS A 49 -10.78 -31.02 -23.52
N ALA A 50 -9.53 -30.82 -23.97
CA ALA A 50 -8.38 -31.56 -23.45
C ALA A 50 -8.12 -31.20 -21.98
N PHE A 51 -8.21 -29.91 -21.63
CA PHE A 51 -8.06 -29.41 -20.26
C PHE A 51 -9.18 -29.90 -19.32
N THR A 52 -10.44 -29.91 -19.77
CA THR A 52 -11.56 -30.44 -18.97
C THR A 52 -11.41 -31.96 -18.74
N SER A 53 -11.06 -32.71 -19.78
CA SER A 53 -10.89 -34.17 -19.66
C SER A 53 -9.75 -34.55 -18.71
N ILE A 54 -8.62 -33.84 -18.79
CA ILE A 54 -7.48 -34.11 -17.93
C ILE A 54 -7.75 -33.69 -16.49
N TRP A 55 -8.47 -32.58 -16.28
CA TRP A 55 -8.93 -32.15 -14.96
C TRP A 55 -9.80 -33.22 -14.30
N ASN A 56 -10.83 -33.70 -14.99
CA ASN A 56 -11.74 -34.72 -14.44
C ASN A 56 -10.98 -35.99 -14.05
N SER A 57 -10.02 -36.41 -14.88
CA SER A 57 -9.17 -37.58 -14.61
C SER A 57 -8.24 -37.38 -13.41
N ALA A 58 -7.68 -36.18 -13.27
CA ALA A 58 -6.77 -35.84 -12.18
C ALA A 58 -7.50 -35.64 -10.84
N CYS A 59 -8.66 -34.98 -10.88
CA CYS A 59 -9.45 -34.60 -9.71
C CYS A 59 -10.16 -35.82 -9.07
N THR A 60 -10.60 -36.79 -9.87
CA THR A 60 -11.26 -38.03 -9.39
C THR A 60 -10.29 -39.17 -9.07
N ARG A 61 -8.99 -38.96 -9.29
CA ARG A 61 -7.99 -40.01 -9.10
C ARG A 61 -7.90 -40.44 -7.64
N LYS A 62 -8.03 -41.75 -7.43
CA LYS A 62 -7.71 -42.45 -6.18
C LYS A 62 -6.21 -42.78 -6.11
N GLY A 63 -5.66 -42.86 -4.90
CA GLY A 63 -4.27 -43.30 -4.70
C GLY A 63 -3.21 -42.18 -4.75
N GLY A 64 -3.56 -40.96 -4.36
CA GLY A 64 -2.61 -39.88 -4.06
C GLY A 64 -2.79 -38.61 -4.90
N ASN A 65 -1.88 -37.65 -4.70
CA ASN A 65 -1.95 -36.32 -5.30
C ASN A 65 -1.78 -36.34 -6.82
N SER A 66 -2.35 -35.34 -7.50
CA SER A 66 -2.29 -35.18 -8.95
C SER A 66 -1.57 -33.88 -9.33
N LYS A 67 -0.76 -33.93 -10.40
CA LYS A 67 -0.11 -32.76 -11.01
C LYS A 67 -0.56 -32.65 -12.46
N ILE A 68 -1.32 -31.63 -12.81
CA ILE A 68 -1.58 -31.25 -14.21
C ILE A 68 -0.44 -30.35 -14.65
N TYR A 69 0.17 -30.67 -15.79
CA TYR A 69 1.33 -29.95 -16.32
C TYR A 69 1.04 -29.39 -17.71
N VAL A 70 1.12 -28.07 -17.84
CA VAL A 70 1.11 -27.33 -19.10
C VAL A 70 2.57 -26.95 -19.44
N PRO A 71 3.19 -27.59 -20.45
CA PRO A 71 4.56 -27.30 -20.83
C PRO A 71 4.67 -25.96 -21.58
N LYS A 72 5.90 -25.54 -21.89
CA LYS A 72 6.16 -24.39 -22.76
C LYS A 72 5.47 -24.53 -24.12
N GLY A 73 4.98 -23.41 -24.64
CA GLY A 73 4.22 -23.30 -25.89
C GLY A 73 2.97 -22.45 -25.69
N THR A 74 2.26 -22.14 -26.78
CA THR A 74 1.05 -21.29 -26.76
C THR A 74 -0.20 -22.13 -26.98
N PHE A 75 -1.07 -22.18 -25.98
CA PHE A 75 -2.30 -22.95 -25.99
C PHE A 75 -3.49 -22.01 -26.09
N TYR A 76 -4.14 -21.96 -27.25
CA TYR A 76 -5.42 -21.27 -27.38
C TYR A 76 -6.48 -22.02 -26.57
N LEU A 77 -7.27 -21.28 -25.80
CA LEU A 77 -8.14 -21.86 -24.79
C LEU A 77 -9.41 -21.02 -24.64
N SER A 78 -10.56 -21.59 -25.00
CA SER A 78 -11.85 -20.95 -24.73
C SER A 78 -12.21 -20.97 -23.23
N GLY A 79 -13.37 -20.41 -22.86
CA GLY A 79 -13.86 -20.41 -21.47
C GLY A 79 -13.90 -21.81 -20.88
N LEU A 80 -13.36 -21.95 -19.66
CA LEU A 80 -13.28 -23.24 -18.97
C LEU A 80 -13.57 -23.12 -17.47
N GLU A 81 -14.13 -24.20 -16.93
CA GLU A 81 -14.44 -24.31 -15.51
C GLU A 81 -13.92 -25.67 -14.98
N PHE A 82 -13.14 -25.59 -13.91
CA PHE A 82 -12.57 -26.69 -13.17
C PHE A 82 -13.32 -26.85 -11.85
N VAL A 83 -14.09 -27.93 -11.75
CA VAL A 83 -15.01 -28.16 -10.63
C VAL A 83 -14.52 -29.33 -9.78
N GLY A 84 -14.54 -29.15 -8.46
CA GLY A 84 -14.33 -30.20 -7.47
C GLY A 84 -15.66 -30.80 -6.94
N PRO A 85 -15.64 -31.48 -5.79
CA PRO A 85 -14.48 -31.71 -4.93
C PRO A 85 -13.49 -32.70 -5.55
N CYS A 86 -12.20 -32.42 -5.43
CA CYS A 86 -11.15 -33.38 -5.81
C CYS A 86 -10.84 -34.33 -4.65
N VAL A 87 -10.57 -35.60 -4.98
CA VAL A 87 -10.33 -36.67 -4.01
C VAL A 87 -9.05 -36.43 -3.22
N ASN A 88 -8.02 -35.88 -3.88
CA ASN A 88 -6.72 -35.57 -3.30
C ASN A 88 -6.28 -34.16 -3.69
N GLN A 89 -5.18 -33.67 -3.10
CA GLN A 89 -4.54 -32.42 -3.51
C GLN A 89 -4.23 -32.45 -5.02
N ILE A 90 -4.49 -31.31 -5.68
CA ILE A 90 -4.24 -31.14 -7.10
C ILE A 90 -3.35 -29.91 -7.33
N GLU A 91 -2.29 -30.11 -8.10
CA GLU A 91 -1.39 -29.05 -8.54
C GLU A 91 -1.61 -28.78 -10.03
N PHE A 92 -1.90 -27.54 -10.41
CA PHE A 92 -1.97 -27.07 -11.78
C PHE A 92 -0.71 -26.24 -12.07
N VAL A 93 0.22 -26.81 -12.83
CA VAL A 93 1.50 -26.20 -13.16
C VAL A 93 1.43 -25.65 -14.58
N ASN A 94 1.61 -24.34 -14.74
CA ASN A 94 1.68 -23.68 -16.04
C ASN A 94 3.06 -23.10 -16.32
N ASP A 95 3.77 -23.66 -17.30
CA ASP A 95 5.00 -23.10 -17.88
C ASP A 95 4.79 -22.57 -19.31
N GLY A 96 3.58 -22.70 -19.85
CA GLY A 96 3.21 -22.23 -21.19
C GLY A 96 2.53 -20.86 -21.18
N THR A 97 2.09 -20.42 -22.35
CA THR A 97 1.16 -19.31 -22.51
C THR A 97 -0.23 -19.88 -22.77
N LEU A 98 -1.15 -19.66 -21.84
CA LEU A 98 -2.57 -19.84 -22.13
C LEU A 98 -3.04 -18.55 -22.82
N LEU A 99 -3.65 -18.69 -23.99
CA LEU A 99 -4.07 -17.57 -24.84
C LEU A 99 -5.59 -17.54 -24.93
N ALA A 100 -6.18 -16.45 -24.45
CA ALA A 100 -7.63 -16.23 -24.52
C ALA A 100 -8.08 -15.89 -25.95
N PRO A 101 -9.37 -16.09 -26.28
CA PRO A 101 -9.95 -15.54 -27.48
C PRO A 101 -9.81 -14.01 -27.52
N ALA A 102 -9.41 -13.44 -28.66
CA ALA A 102 -9.35 -11.99 -28.84
C ALA A 102 -10.74 -11.35 -28.68
N ASN A 103 -11.71 -11.89 -29.41
CA ASN A 103 -13.11 -11.49 -29.32
C ASN A 103 -13.70 -11.87 -27.96
N PRO A 104 -14.16 -10.90 -27.13
CA PRO A 104 -14.69 -11.18 -25.79
C PRO A 104 -15.91 -12.10 -25.78
N ARG A 105 -16.67 -12.16 -26.88
CA ARG A 105 -17.89 -12.98 -26.97
C ARG A 105 -17.60 -14.48 -27.01
N ASP A 106 -16.38 -14.88 -27.33
CA ASP A 106 -16.02 -16.29 -27.48
C ASP A 106 -15.71 -16.99 -26.15
N ILE A 107 -15.52 -16.23 -25.06
CA ILE A 107 -15.37 -16.79 -23.71
C ILE A 107 -16.70 -17.30 -23.14
N LYS A 108 -17.81 -16.61 -23.42
CA LYS A 108 -19.19 -17.00 -23.02
C LYS A 108 -19.42 -17.21 -21.51
N GLN A 109 -18.56 -16.66 -20.66
CA GLN A 109 -18.66 -16.71 -19.20
C GLN A 109 -18.01 -15.49 -18.54
N ASP A 110 -18.25 -15.29 -17.24
CA ASP A 110 -17.79 -14.13 -16.45
C ASP A 110 -16.31 -14.20 -16.04
N ILE A 111 -15.73 -15.39 -16.04
CA ILE A 111 -14.34 -15.68 -15.67
C ILE A 111 -13.79 -16.65 -16.69
N TRP A 112 -12.72 -16.33 -17.41
CA TRP A 112 -12.14 -17.19 -18.45
C TRP A 112 -11.69 -18.56 -17.92
N ILE A 113 -10.92 -18.59 -16.84
CA ILE A 113 -10.45 -19.82 -16.18
C ILE A 113 -10.95 -19.86 -14.74
N LYS A 114 -11.95 -20.71 -14.45
CA LYS A 114 -12.64 -20.72 -13.14
C LYS A 114 -12.36 -22.01 -12.36
N PHE A 115 -11.96 -21.90 -11.10
CA PHE A 115 -11.79 -23.01 -10.16
C PHE A 115 -12.87 -22.97 -9.07
N ARG A 116 -13.61 -24.06 -8.86
CA ARG A 116 -14.73 -24.09 -7.90
C ARG A 116 -14.81 -25.32 -7.03
N TYR A 117 -15.16 -25.12 -5.76
CA TYR A 117 -15.42 -26.20 -4.79
C TYR A 117 -14.22 -27.12 -4.60
N ILE A 118 -13.03 -26.54 -4.46
CA ILE A 118 -11.77 -27.29 -4.37
C ILE A 118 -11.08 -26.99 -3.04
N ASN A 119 -10.67 -28.05 -2.35
CA ASN A 119 -9.76 -27.97 -1.21
C ASN A 119 -8.36 -28.42 -1.66
N ASN A 120 -7.31 -27.79 -1.16
CA ASN A 120 -5.92 -28.17 -1.46
C ASN A 120 -5.56 -28.01 -2.96
N LEU A 121 -5.89 -26.86 -3.56
CA LEU A 121 -5.42 -26.48 -4.90
C LEU A 121 -4.06 -25.78 -4.81
N ILE A 122 -3.11 -26.19 -5.65
CA ILE A 122 -1.86 -25.48 -5.86
C ILE A 122 -1.81 -25.04 -7.31
N ILE A 123 -1.61 -23.75 -7.58
CA ILE A 123 -1.26 -23.25 -8.90
C ILE A 123 0.20 -22.80 -8.85
N SER A 124 0.98 -23.23 -9.83
CA SER A 124 2.41 -22.92 -9.88
C SER A 124 2.94 -22.82 -11.30
N GLY A 125 4.20 -22.41 -11.44
CA GLY A 125 4.93 -22.35 -12.71
C GLY A 125 5.30 -20.91 -13.10
N ALA A 126 5.95 -20.79 -14.25
CA ALA A 126 6.44 -19.50 -14.78
C ALA A 126 5.69 -19.03 -16.03
N GLY A 127 4.57 -19.67 -16.36
CA GLY A 127 3.78 -19.42 -17.55
C GLY A 127 2.96 -18.12 -17.49
N THR A 128 2.37 -17.79 -18.63
CA THR A 128 1.57 -16.57 -18.85
C THR A 128 0.11 -16.92 -19.12
N LEU A 129 -0.80 -16.09 -18.62
CA LEU A 129 -2.21 -16.04 -18.95
C LEU A 129 -2.43 -14.75 -19.76
N ASP A 130 -2.51 -14.84 -21.09
CA ASP A 130 -2.75 -13.68 -21.96
C ASP A 130 -4.26 -13.55 -22.21
N GLY A 131 -4.88 -12.56 -21.56
CA GLY A 131 -6.31 -12.28 -21.65
C GLY A 131 -6.75 -11.56 -22.93
N GLN A 132 -5.82 -11.06 -23.75
CA GLN A 132 -6.11 -10.35 -25.00
C GLN A 132 -7.14 -9.21 -24.81
N GLY A 133 -6.94 -8.36 -23.81
CA GLY A 133 -7.89 -7.33 -23.35
C GLY A 133 -8.20 -6.20 -24.33
N LYS A 134 -7.32 -5.92 -25.29
CA LYS A 134 -7.37 -4.72 -26.13
C LYS A 134 -8.70 -4.50 -26.86
N GLU A 135 -9.30 -5.56 -27.42
CA GLU A 135 -10.59 -5.47 -28.12
C GLU A 135 -11.79 -5.33 -27.16
N SER A 136 -11.59 -5.64 -25.88
CA SER A 136 -12.65 -5.64 -24.86
C SER A 136 -12.79 -4.29 -24.18
N TRP A 137 -11.68 -3.56 -23.98
CA TRP A 137 -11.66 -2.30 -23.24
C TRP A 137 -12.62 -1.22 -23.79
N PRO A 138 -12.72 -0.99 -25.12
CA PRO A 138 -13.68 -0.01 -25.65
C PRO A 138 -15.15 -0.40 -25.42
N LEU A 139 -15.43 -1.68 -25.15
CA LEU A 139 -16.77 -2.19 -24.88
C LEU A 139 -17.18 -2.08 -23.41
N ASN A 140 -16.27 -1.63 -22.54
CA ASN A 140 -16.55 -1.45 -21.12
C ASN A 140 -17.24 -0.09 -20.85
N ASP A 141 -18.42 0.07 -21.43
CA ASP A 141 -19.22 1.31 -21.40
C ASP A 141 -20.50 1.16 -20.57
N CYS A 142 -20.54 0.18 -19.66
CA CYS A 142 -21.73 -0.19 -18.86
C CYS A 142 -22.35 0.95 -18.04
N HIS A 143 -21.59 2.00 -17.76
CA HIS A 143 -22.08 3.20 -17.08
C HIS A 143 -22.96 4.10 -17.99
N LYS A 144 -22.83 3.96 -19.31
CA LYS A 144 -23.61 4.67 -20.35
C LYS A 144 -24.58 3.73 -21.06
N ASN A 145 -24.18 2.49 -21.27
CA ASN A 145 -24.89 1.52 -22.09
C ASN A 145 -25.43 0.37 -21.22
N PRO A 146 -26.75 0.29 -21.01
CA PRO A 146 -27.34 -0.81 -20.24
C PRO A 146 -27.19 -2.19 -20.91
N ASN A 147 -26.89 -2.21 -22.22
CA ASN A 147 -26.67 -3.42 -23.01
C ASN A 147 -25.17 -3.73 -23.23
N CYS A 148 -24.28 -3.14 -22.43
CA CYS A 148 -22.86 -3.43 -22.51
C CYS A 148 -22.58 -4.94 -22.38
N PRO A 149 -21.59 -5.49 -23.09
CA PRO A 149 -21.23 -6.90 -22.95
C PRO A 149 -20.58 -7.16 -21.58
N LYS A 150 -20.90 -8.31 -20.99
CA LYS A 150 -20.14 -8.81 -19.84
C LYS A 150 -18.74 -9.24 -20.30
N LEU A 151 -17.72 -8.61 -19.73
CA LEU A 151 -16.32 -8.93 -20.02
C LEU A 151 -15.77 -9.89 -18.97
N ALA A 152 -15.00 -10.88 -19.43
CA ALA A 152 -14.49 -11.93 -18.56
C ALA A 152 -13.25 -11.48 -17.76
N MET A 153 -13.19 -11.87 -16.48
CA MET A 153 -11.95 -11.82 -15.71
C MET A 153 -11.01 -12.96 -16.14
N THR A 154 -9.70 -12.81 -15.97
CA THR A 154 -8.72 -13.82 -16.45
C THR A 154 -8.82 -15.14 -15.69
N MET A 155 -8.79 -15.11 -14.36
CA MET A 155 -8.87 -16.32 -13.54
C MET A 155 -9.70 -16.07 -12.28
N GLY A 156 -10.42 -17.08 -11.81
CA GLY A 156 -11.24 -16.92 -10.62
C GLY A 156 -11.37 -18.18 -9.77
N PHE A 157 -11.56 -17.96 -8.48
CA PHE A 157 -11.65 -18.96 -7.43
C PHE A 157 -12.94 -18.73 -6.68
N ALA A 158 -13.81 -19.74 -6.64
CA ALA A 158 -15.04 -19.67 -5.86
C ALA A 158 -15.19 -20.89 -4.96
N PHE A 159 -15.39 -20.68 -3.66
CA PHE A 159 -15.51 -21.76 -2.67
C PHE A 159 -14.25 -22.65 -2.66
N VAL A 160 -13.08 -22.02 -2.57
CA VAL A 160 -11.77 -22.69 -2.57
C VAL A 160 -11.13 -22.53 -1.19
N ASN A 161 -10.55 -23.61 -0.65
CA ASN A 161 -9.96 -23.60 0.69
C ASN A 161 -8.56 -24.24 0.73
N ASN A 162 -7.74 -23.79 1.67
CA ASN A 162 -6.38 -24.30 1.93
C ASN A 162 -5.55 -24.44 0.64
N SER A 163 -5.40 -23.34 -0.07
CA SER A 163 -4.90 -23.34 -1.45
C SER A 163 -3.86 -22.25 -1.66
N ARG A 164 -3.13 -22.30 -2.78
CA ARG A 164 -2.12 -21.28 -3.07
C ARG A 164 -1.84 -21.08 -4.55
N ILE A 165 -1.35 -19.89 -4.89
CA ILE A 165 -0.71 -19.56 -6.15
C ILE A 165 0.74 -19.16 -5.87
N ASN A 166 1.67 -19.72 -6.62
CA ASN A 166 3.08 -19.31 -6.58
C ASN A 166 3.64 -19.17 -7.99
N GLY A 167 4.06 -17.95 -8.36
CA GLY A 167 4.53 -17.65 -9.71
C GLY A 167 3.40 -17.14 -10.61
N ILE A 168 3.49 -17.45 -11.90
CA ILE A 168 2.60 -17.05 -13.01
C ILE A 168 2.53 -15.54 -13.32
N THR A 169 2.36 -15.25 -14.62
CA THR A 169 2.09 -13.91 -15.14
C THR A 169 0.67 -13.82 -15.68
N SER A 170 -0.07 -12.77 -15.33
CA SER A 170 -1.39 -12.44 -15.89
C SER A 170 -1.28 -11.16 -16.71
N LEU A 171 -1.54 -11.26 -18.01
CA LEU A 171 -1.29 -10.20 -18.98
C LEU A 171 -2.59 -9.77 -19.67
N ASN A 172 -2.83 -8.46 -19.74
CA ASN A 172 -3.88 -7.83 -20.53
C ASN A 172 -5.26 -8.47 -20.34
N SER A 173 -5.77 -8.49 -19.11
CA SER A 173 -7.11 -9.01 -18.85
C SER A 173 -8.18 -8.16 -19.55
N LYS A 174 -9.30 -8.78 -19.93
CA LYS A 174 -10.46 -8.10 -20.56
C LYS A 174 -11.26 -7.26 -19.56
N MET A 175 -11.21 -7.66 -18.30
CA MET A 175 -11.71 -6.96 -17.10
C MET A 175 -10.70 -7.24 -15.97
N GLY A 176 -11.08 -7.50 -14.73
CA GLY A 176 -10.13 -7.82 -13.67
C GLY A 176 -9.31 -9.09 -13.93
N HIS A 177 -8.11 -9.16 -13.37
CA HIS A 177 -7.19 -10.28 -13.56
C HIS A 177 -7.62 -11.48 -12.72
N PHE A 178 -7.55 -11.39 -11.38
CA PHE A 178 -7.90 -12.51 -10.50
C PHE A 178 -9.08 -12.19 -9.57
N ASN A 179 -10.06 -13.10 -9.53
CA ASN A 179 -11.25 -13.01 -8.68
C ASN A 179 -11.25 -14.08 -7.59
N PHE A 180 -11.52 -13.71 -6.34
CA PHE A 180 -11.63 -14.60 -5.20
C PHE A 180 -12.97 -14.37 -4.50
N PHE A 181 -13.81 -15.40 -4.48
CA PHE A 181 -15.13 -15.36 -3.86
C PHE A 181 -15.32 -16.53 -2.89
N SER A 182 -15.60 -16.25 -1.62
CA SER A 182 -15.73 -17.30 -0.61
C SER A 182 -14.49 -18.21 -0.55
N VAL A 183 -13.31 -17.60 -0.51
CA VAL A 183 -12.02 -18.29 -0.48
C VAL A 183 -11.41 -18.18 0.93
N HIS A 184 -10.91 -19.30 1.45
CA HIS A 184 -10.38 -19.38 2.82
C HIS A 184 -8.97 -20.00 2.84
N HIS A 185 -8.07 -19.49 3.69
CA HIS A 185 -6.70 -19.99 3.82
C HIS A 185 -5.97 -20.06 2.47
N PHE A 186 -5.68 -18.89 1.90
CA PHE A 186 -5.13 -18.80 0.55
C PHE A 186 -3.87 -17.94 0.49
N ASN A 187 -2.80 -18.49 -0.08
CA ASN A 187 -1.53 -17.77 -0.24
C ASN A 187 -1.28 -17.41 -1.71
N ILE A 188 -0.88 -16.17 -1.96
CA ILE A 188 -0.52 -15.64 -3.28
C ILE A 188 0.90 -15.12 -3.20
N THR A 189 1.80 -15.69 -4.01
CA THR A 189 3.23 -15.38 -3.94
C THR A 189 3.85 -15.29 -5.33
N ASN A 190 4.78 -14.37 -5.56
CA ASN A 190 5.56 -14.27 -6.80
C ASN A 190 4.70 -14.12 -8.08
N VAL A 191 3.51 -13.54 -7.95
CA VAL A 191 2.62 -13.29 -9.08
C VAL A 191 3.03 -11.98 -9.77
N THR A 192 2.93 -11.95 -11.10
CA THR A 192 3.05 -10.70 -11.88
C THR A 192 1.75 -10.43 -12.62
N ILE A 193 1.21 -9.23 -12.49
CA ILE A 193 -0.02 -8.77 -13.17
C ILE A 193 0.33 -7.51 -13.97
N THR A 194 -0.03 -7.48 -15.24
CA THR A 194 0.25 -6.34 -16.11
C THR A 194 -0.87 -6.09 -17.12
N ALA A 195 -1.37 -4.85 -17.14
CA ALA A 195 -2.20 -4.26 -18.18
C ALA A 195 -1.87 -2.76 -18.29
N PRO A 196 -2.21 -2.09 -19.41
CA PRO A 196 -2.04 -0.63 -19.55
C PRO A 196 -2.77 0.15 -18.45
N GLY A 197 -2.18 1.27 -18.00
CA GLY A 197 -2.76 2.11 -16.93
C GLY A 197 -4.09 2.78 -17.28
N ASP A 198 -4.45 2.80 -18.56
CA ASP A 198 -5.71 3.32 -19.10
C ASP A 198 -6.72 2.21 -19.43
N SER A 199 -6.42 0.95 -19.09
CA SER A 199 -7.33 -0.18 -19.30
C SER A 199 -8.47 -0.20 -18.27
N PRO A 200 -9.75 -0.13 -18.68
CA PRO A 200 -10.87 0.07 -17.77
C PRO A 200 -11.23 -1.19 -16.98
N ASN A 201 -11.36 -1.05 -15.65
CA ASN A 201 -11.76 -2.11 -14.71
C ASN A 201 -10.91 -3.37 -14.78
N THR A 202 -9.60 -3.20 -14.99
CA THR A 202 -8.62 -4.28 -14.97
C THR A 202 -8.06 -4.55 -13.57
N ASP A 203 -8.92 -4.58 -12.54
CA ASP A 203 -8.54 -4.84 -11.14
C ASP A 203 -7.53 -6.00 -11.04
N GLY A 204 -6.45 -5.86 -10.26
CA GLY A 204 -5.42 -6.90 -10.14
C GLY A 204 -5.93 -8.13 -9.39
N LEU A 205 -6.07 -8.00 -8.08
CA LEU A 205 -6.60 -9.05 -7.20
C LEU A 205 -7.90 -8.58 -6.53
N LYS A 206 -9.00 -9.30 -6.73
CA LYS A 206 -10.32 -8.91 -6.21
C LYS A 206 -10.86 -9.94 -5.23
N PHE A 207 -11.13 -9.53 -3.99
CA PHE A 207 -11.56 -10.42 -2.91
C PHE A 207 -12.95 -10.04 -2.40
N GLY A 208 -13.85 -11.01 -2.30
CA GLY A 208 -15.13 -10.87 -1.62
C GLY A 208 -15.46 -12.11 -0.79
N PHE A 209 -15.97 -11.92 0.42
CA PHE A 209 -16.31 -13.00 1.35
C PHE A 209 -15.14 -13.96 1.65
N CYS A 210 -13.91 -13.46 1.67
CA CYS A 210 -12.71 -14.30 1.86
C CYS A 210 -12.20 -14.25 3.30
N SER A 211 -11.43 -15.25 3.74
CA SER A 211 -10.71 -15.12 5.02
C SER A 211 -9.35 -15.82 5.09
N ASN A 212 -8.45 -15.30 5.93
CA ASN A 212 -7.10 -15.83 6.11
C ASN A 212 -6.33 -15.85 4.78
N ILE A 213 -6.13 -14.68 4.21
CA ILE A 213 -5.47 -14.47 2.92
C ILE A 213 -4.07 -13.89 3.15
N ASN A 214 -3.06 -14.46 2.51
CA ASN A 214 -1.70 -13.92 2.52
C ASN A 214 -1.25 -13.60 1.09
N ILE A 215 -0.79 -12.37 0.87
CA ILE A 215 -0.23 -11.92 -0.41
C ILE A 215 1.19 -11.44 -0.16
N SER A 216 2.16 -11.97 -0.90
CA SER A 216 3.51 -11.42 -0.84
C SER A 216 4.32 -11.50 -2.13
N ASN A 217 5.37 -10.67 -2.21
CA ASN A 217 6.36 -10.69 -3.29
C ASN A 217 5.72 -10.59 -4.69
N THR A 218 4.77 -9.67 -4.87
CA THR A 218 3.92 -9.61 -6.07
C THR A 218 4.02 -8.24 -6.74
N HIS A 219 3.97 -8.21 -8.07
CA HIS A 219 4.02 -6.97 -8.87
C HIS A 219 2.73 -6.84 -9.66
N ILE A 220 2.06 -5.69 -9.55
CA ILE A 220 0.75 -5.45 -10.15
C ILE A 220 0.72 -4.06 -10.79
N GLY A 221 0.53 -4.01 -12.10
CA GLY A 221 0.25 -2.79 -12.85
C GLY A 221 -1.01 -2.96 -13.68
N THR A 222 -2.01 -2.13 -13.46
CA THR A 222 -3.34 -2.22 -14.10
C THR A 222 -3.93 -0.83 -14.32
N GLY A 223 -5.13 -0.73 -14.88
CA GLY A 223 -5.87 0.53 -15.02
C GLY A 223 -7.00 0.71 -13.99
N ASP A 224 -7.07 -0.15 -12.97
CA ASP A 224 -8.01 -0.01 -11.85
C ASP A 224 -7.34 -0.44 -10.52
N ASP A 225 -8.10 -0.84 -9.51
CA ASP A 225 -7.61 -1.24 -8.20
C ASP A 225 -6.49 -2.31 -8.31
N CYS A 226 -5.34 -2.05 -7.71
CA CYS A 226 -4.24 -3.04 -7.62
C CYS A 226 -4.71 -4.28 -6.85
N ILE A 227 -5.30 -4.03 -5.67
CA ILE A 227 -5.95 -5.03 -4.85
C ILE A 227 -7.28 -4.43 -4.37
N ALA A 228 -8.39 -5.06 -4.72
CA ALA A 228 -9.74 -4.69 -4.31
C ALA A 228 -10.25 -5.63 -3.22
N ILE A 229 -10.61 -5.08 -2.06
CA ILE A 229 -11.08 -5.80 -0.87
C ILE A 229 -12.53 -5.43 -0.62
N LEU A 230 -13.44 -6.40 -0.79
CA LEU A 230 -14.88 -6.20 -0.72
C LEU A 230 -15.50 -6.85 0.53
N SER A 231 -16.80 -6.64 0.67
CA SER A 231 -17.68 -7.15 1.75
C SER A 231 -17.33 -8.58 2.21
N GLY A 232 -17.34 -8.77 3.53
CA GLY A 232 -17.17 -10.08 4.17
C GLY A 232 -15.74 -10.62 4.14
N THR A 233 -14.75 -9.80 3.78
CA THR A 233 -13.35 -10.22 3.76
C THR A 233 -12.69 -9.97 5.12
N THR A 234 -12.06 -10.98 5.70
CA THR A 234 -11.41 -10.88 7.02
C THR A 234 -10.02 -11.49 7.07
N ASN A 235 -9.16 -11.00 7.97
CA ASN A 235 -7.83 -11.56 8.25
C ASN A 235 -6.97 -11.67 6.97
N MET A 236 -6.50 -10.53 6.48
CA MET A 236 -5.68 -10.42 5.28
C MET A 236 -4.33 -9.77 5.59
N ASP A 237 -3.24 -10.41 5.18
CA ASP A 237 -1.86 -9.90 5.27
C ASP A 237 -1.33 -9.68 3.84
N ILE A 238 -0.90 -8.45 3.55
CA ILE A 238 -0.34 -8.04 2.26
C ILE A 238 1.05 -7.48 2.54
N SER A 239 2.08 -8.07 1.94
CA SER A 239 3.45 -7.61 2.16
C SER A 239 4.40 -7.71 0.97
N ASN A 240 5.35 -6.77 0.85
CA ASN A 240 6.31 -6.76 -0.26
C ASN A 240 5.61 -6.80 -1.63
N VAL A 241 4.69 -5.85 -1.85
CA VAL A 241 3.94 -5.72 -3.10
C VAL A 241 4.26 -4.38 -3.75
N THR A 242 4.48 -4.40 -5.06
CA THR A 242 4.57 -3.18 -5.87
C THR A 242 3.29 -3.02 -6.69
N CYS A 243 2.61 -1.89 -6.50
CA CYS A 243 1.41 -1.49 -7.23
C CYS A 243 1.73 -0.30 -8.13
N GLY A 244 1.43 -0.36 -9.42
CA GLY A 244 1.68 0.76 -10.32
C GLY A 244 1.87 0.41 -11.78
N PRO A 245 1.13 1.03 -12.72
CA PRO A 245 0.02 1.97 -12.52
C PRO A 245 -1.25 1.31 -11.92
N GLY A 246 -2.29 2.09 -11.60
CA GLY A 246 -3.59 1.61 -11.09
C GLY A 246 -4.18 2.48 -9.98
N HIS A 247 -5.24 2.00 -9.31
CA HIS A 247 -5.95 2.73 -8.24
C HIS A 247 -5.54 2.33 -6.81
N GLY A 248 -4.34 1.75 -6.64
CA GLY A 248 -3.79 1.39 -5.34
C GLY A 248 -4.50 0.22 -4.66
N ILE A 249 -4.33 0.09 -3.34
CA ILE A 249 -5.00 -0.93 -2.53
C ILE A 249 -6.31 -0.32 -1.99
N SER A 250 -7.43 -0.85 -2.48
CA SER A 250 -8.76 -0.29 -2.30
C SER A 250 -9.66 -1.20 -1.49
N VAL A 251 -10.18 -0.69 -0.38
CA VAL A 251 -11.29 -1.31 0.36
C VAL A 251 -12.61 -0.71 -0.15
N GLY A 252 -13.47 -1.57 -0.71
CA GLY A 252 -14.76 -1.20 -1.27
C GLY A 252 -14.82 -1.10 -2.79
N SER A 253 -15.86 -0.49 -3.37
CA SER A 253 -16.88 0.29 -2.67
C SER A 253 -17.77 -0.55 -1.75
N LEU A 254 -17.96 -0.10 -0.52
CA LEU A 254 -18.81 -0.71 0.50
C LEU A 254 -20.08 0.11 0.76
N GLY A 255 -21.13 -0.53 1.24
CA GLY A 255 -22.41 0.08 1.56
C GLY A 255 -23.43 0.06 0.42
N LYS A 256 -23.14 -0.55 -0.74
CA LYS A 256 -24.05 -0.52 -1.90
C LYS A 256 -25.28 -1.39 -1.67
N ASN A 257 -25.07 -2.59 -1.14
CA ASN A 257 -26.09 -3.63 -1.02
C ASN A 257 -26.44 -3.89 0.44
N LYS A 258 -27.70 -4.28 0.71
CA LYS A 258 -28.22 -4.52 2.06
C LYS A 258 -27.55 -5.67 2.80
N GLU A 259 -27.08 -6.68 2.07
CA GLU A 259 -26.58 -7.95 2.63
C GLU A 259 -25.05 -7.97 2.83
N GLU A 260 -24.40 -6.81 2.69
CA GLU A 260 -22.97 -6.71 2.91
C GLU A 260 -22.58 -7.07 4.36
N LYS A 261 -21.34 -7.52 4.52
CA LYS A 261 -20.76 -7.98 5.77
C LYS A 261 -19.52 -7.15 6.09
N ASP A 262 -19.19 -7.13 7.37
CA ASP A 262 -18.02 -6.44 7.90
C ASP A 262 -16.73 -6.85 7.18
N VAL A 263 -15.79 -5.91 7.11
CA VAL A 263 -14.42 -6.12 6.61
C VAL A 263 -13.48 -5.84 7.77
N ASN A 264 -12.70 -6.83 8.19
CA ASN A 264 -11.99 -6.76 9.47
C ASN A 264 -10.62 -7.43 9.42
N GLY A 265 -9.62 -6.84 10.07
CA GLY A 265 -8.30 -7.45 10.22
C GLY A 265 -7.51 -7.42 8.92
N LEU A 266 -7.05 -6.23 8.53
CA LEU A 266 -6.21 -6.03 7.34
C LEU A 266 -4.84 -5.51 7.80
N THR A 267 -3.77 -6.17 7.40
CA THR A 267 -2.40 -5.69 7.57
C THR A 267 -1.75 -5.54 6.20
N VAL A 268 -1.27 -4.34 5.91
CA VAL A 268 -0.63 -3.97 4.65
C VAL A 268 0.73 -3.38 4.99
N ARG A 269 1.82 -4.02 4.57
CA ARG A 269 3.16 -3.56 4.93
C ARG A 269 4.18 -3.72 3.83
N ASP A 270 5.25 -2.92 3.87
CA ASP A 270 6.36 -3.03 2.92
C ASP A 270 5.86 -2.90 1.47
N ILE A 271 5.10 -1.84 1.19
CA ILE A 271 4.44 -1.61 -0.11
C ILE A 271 5.11 -0.47 -0.86
N VAL A 272 5.21 -0.62 -2.18
CA VAL A 272 5.58 0.48 -3.09
C VAL A 272 4.41 0.78 -4.01
N PHE A 273 3.88 2.00 -3.93
CA PHE A 273 2.95 2.54 -4.92
C PHE A 273 3.72 3.41 -5.91
N ASN A 274 3.60 3.15 -7.20
CA ASN A 274 4.33 3.87 -8.25
C ASN A 274 3.43 4.31 -9.40
N GLY A 275 3.18 5.61 -9.51
CA GLY A 275 2.35 6.18 -10.56
C GLY A 275 0.88 5.73 -10.49
N THR A 276 0.39 5.41 -9.28
CA THR A 276 -1.02 5.06 -9.06
C THR A 276 -1.87 6.33 -8.85
N SER A 277 -3.16 6.26 -9.18
CA SER A 277 -4.10 7.35 -8.89
C SER A 277 -4.34 7.52 -7.39
N ASP A 278 -4.31 6.42 -6.64
CA ASP A 278 -4.49 6.38 -5.20
C ASP A 278 -3.47 5.40 -4.60
N GLY A 279 -3.11 5.57 -3.33
CA GLY A 279 -2.27 4.64 -2.59
C GLY A 279 -3.12 3.74 -1.71
N ILE A 280 -3.42 4.23 -0.51
CA ILE A 280 -4.33 3.63 0.45
C ILE A 280 -5.72 4.22 0.23
N ARG A 281 -6.69 3.37 -0.12
CA ARG A 281 -8.04 3.85 -0.46
C ARG A 281 -9.13 3.08 0.27
N ILE A 282 -10.07 3.79 0.87
CA ILE A 282 -11.31 3.22 1.45
C ILE A 282 -12.49 3.97 0.86
N LYS A 283 -13.40 3.25 0.18
CA LYS A 283 -14.55 3.81 -0.55
C LYS A 283 -15.84 3.29 0.07
N THR A 284 -16.70 4.18 0.58
CA THR A 284 -18.05 3.81 1.02
C THR A 284 -19.09 4.70 0.34
N TRP A 285 -20.20 4.10 -0.10
CA TRP A 285 -21.27 4.82 -0.81
C TRP A 285 -21.83 5.94 0.06
N GLU A 286 -22.01 7.13 -0.54
CA GLU A 286 -22.53 8.33 0.13
C GLU A 286 -23.85 8.02 0.85
N SER A 287 -24.74 7.27 0.21
CA SER A 287 -25.93 6.71 0.85
C SER A 287 -25.80 5.19 0.90
N SER A 288 -25.47 4.64 2.07
CA SER A 288 -25.31 3.19 2.21
C SER A 288 -26.64 2.49 2.48
N ALA A 289 -26.87 1.37 1.78
CA ALA A 289 -28.00 0.47 2.00
C ALA A 289 -27.78 -0.49 3.17
N SER A 290 -26.55 -0.60 3.67
CA SER A 290 -26.15 -1.46 4.78
C SER A 290 -25.42 -0.67 5.87
N LYS A 291 -25.47 -1.20 7.08
CA LYS A 291 -24.71 -0.75 8.24
C LYS A 291 -23.72 -1.85 8.58
N ILE A 292 -22.45 -1.65 8.23
CA ILE A 292 -21.36 -2.62 8.42
C ILE A 292 -20.15 -1.93 9.05
N LEU A 293 -19.24 -2.75 9.59
CA LEU A 293 -18.02 -2.31 10.23
C LEU A 293 -16.79 -2.57 9.34
N VAL A 294 -15.92 -1.57 9.25
CA VAL A 294 -14.58 -1.65 8.69
C VAL A 294 -13.60 -1.38 9.83
N SER A 295 -12.87 -2.39 10.28
CA SER A 295 -12.06 -2.27 11.51
C SER A 295 -10.75 -3.06 11.55
N ASN A 296 -9.88 -2.68 12.47
CA ASN A 296 -8.60 -3.34 12.78
C ASN A 296 -7.67 -3.38 11.56
N PHE A 297 -7.40 -2.21 11.00
CA PHE A 297 -6.57 -2.06 9.82
C PHE A 297 -5.21 -1.45 10.21
N VAL A 298 -4.14 -2.02 9.67
CA VAL A 298 -2.77 -1.54 9.84
C VAL A 298 -2.15 -1.38 8.47
N TYR A 299 -1.67 -0.19 8.17
CA TYR A 299 -0.84 0.11 7.03
C TYR A 299 0.51 0.60 7.53
N GLU A 300 1.61 -0.07 7.20
CA GLU A 300 2.93 0.30 7.70
C GLU A 300 4.06 0.18 6.68
N ASN A 301 5.05 1.06 6.75
CA ASN A 301 6.22 1.03 5.85
C ASN A 301 5.82 1.05 4.36
N ILE A 302 5.26 2.18 3.92
CA ILE A 302 4.72 2.34 2.58
C ILE A 302 5.44 3.48 1.86
N GLN A 303 5.99 3.19 0.69
CA GLN A 303 6.59 4.17 -0.20
C GLN A 303 5.60 4.60 -1.28
N MET A 304 5.45 5.90 -1.46
CA MET A 304 4.64 6.54 -2.50
C MET A 304 5.56 7.18 -3.54
N ILE A 305 5.43 6.81 -4.80
CA ILE A 305 6.20 7.38 -5.91
C ILE A 305 5.20 7.96 -6.92
N ASN A 306 5.12 9.30 -6.98
CA ASN A 306 4.22 10.03 -7.88
C ASN A 306 2.76 9.55 -7.79
N VAL A 307 2.25 9.37 -6.57
CA VAL A 307 0.87 8.89 -6.36
C VAL A 307 -0.10 10.06 -6.39
N GLY A 308 -1.28 9.89 -7.00
CA GLY A 308 -2.34 10.92 -7.05
C GLY A 308 -2.83 11.31 -5.67
N ASN A 309 -3.59 10.43 -5.02
CA ASN A 309 -4.11 10.56 -3.66
C ASN A 309 -3.48 9.47 -2.78
N PRO A 310 -2.32 9.73 -2.14
CA PRO A 310 -1.62 8.75 -1.32
C PRO A 310 -2.50 8.08 -0.25
N ILE A 311 -3.31 8.84 0.49
CA ILE A 311 -4.23 8.34 1.51
C ILE A 311 -5.61 8.95 1.26
N ASN A 312 -6.60 8.11 0.95
CA ASN A 312 -7.93 8.55 0.55
C ASN A 312 -9.03 7.70 1.20
N ILE A 313 -9.65 8.23 2.25
CA ILE A 313 -10.85 7.66 2.88
C ILE A 313 -12.03 8.50 2.41
N ASP A 314 -12.90 7.92 1.59
CA ASP A 314 -14.02 8.56 0.92
C ASP A 314 -15.32 7.85 1.30
N GLN A 315 -16.07 8.43 2.25
CA GLN A 315 -17.42 7.99 2.61
C GLN A 315 -18.53 8.70 1.82
N LYS A 316 -18.17 9.46 0.77
CA LYS A 316 -19.10 10.09 -0.18
C LYS A 316 -18.93 9.52 -1.58
N TYR A 317 -18.51 8.25 -1.67
CA TYR A 317 -18.18 7.62 -2.94
C TYR A 317 -19.40 7.61 -3.86
N CYS A 318 -19.26 8.28 -5.00
CA CYS A 318 -20.26 8.37 -6.05
C CYS A 318 -19.57 8.25 -7.42
N PRO A 319 -19.44 7.03 -7.97
CA PRO A 319 -18.67 6.82 -9.20
C PRO A 319 -19.35 7.42 -10.44
N HIS A 320 -20.69 7.53 -10.41
CA HIS A 320 -21.49 8.05 -11.53
C HIS A 320 -22.53 9.06 -11.02
N PRO A 321 -22.16 10.33 -10.86
CA PRO A 321 -23.09 11.39 -10.49
C PRO A 321 -24.19 11.59 -11.53
N PRO A 322 -25.42 11.95 -11.13
CA PRO A 322 -25.87 12.14 -9.75
C PRO A 322 -26.20 10.79 -9.07
N CYS A 323 -25.61 10.54 -7.90
CA CYS A 323 -26.01 9.42 -7.05
C CYS A 323 -27.26 9.78 -6.24
N GLU A 324 -28.08 8.77 -5.94
CA GLU A 324 -29.29 8.96 -5.16
C GLU A 324 -28.94 9.32 -3.71
N LYS A 325 -29.29 10.55 -3.29
CA LYS A 325 -29.03 11.06 -1.94
C LYS A 325 -30.11 10.60 -0.96
N LYS A 326 -30.05 9.33 -0.56
CA LYS A 326 -30.98 8.72 0.42
C LYS A 326 -30.55 8.93 1.88
N GLY A 327 -29.40 9.54 2.12
CA GLY A 327 -28.83 9.77 3.44
C GLY A 327 -27.31 9.76 3.40
N GLU A 328 -26.69 9.67 4.57
CA GLU A 328 -25.23 9.57 4.74
C GLU A 328 -24.78 8.11 4.80
N SER A 329 -23.47 7.87 4.72
CA SER A 329 -22.91 6.52 4.79
C SER A 329 -23.04 5.98 6.21
N HIS A 330 -23.58 4.77 6.36
CA HIS A 330 -23.69 4.04 7.63
C HIS A 330 -22.61 2.95 7.77
N VAL A 331 -21.56 3.00 6.95
CA VAL A 331 -20.37 2.16 7.14
C VAL A 331 -19.51 2.79 8.23
N GLN A 332 -19.32 2.10 9.36
CA GLN A 332 -18.43 2.58 10.42
C GLN A 332 -17.00 2.20 10.08
N ILE A 333 -16.11 3.19 9.95
CA ILE A 333 -14.67 2.98 9.85
C ILE A 333 -14.05 3.24 11.23
N GLN A 334 -13.30 2.29 11.78
CA GLN A 334 -12.59 2.50 13.04
C GLN A 334 -11.32 1.66 13.19
N ASP A 335 -10.49 1.99 14.18
CA ASP A 335 -9.27 1.24 14.52
C ASP A 335 -8.36 1.07 13.27
N LEU A 336 -8.02 2.21 12.65
CA LEU A 336 -7.15 2.30 11.48
C LEU A 336 -5.82 2.95 11.87
N LYS A 337 -4.73 2.22 11.70
CA LYS A 337 -3.37 2.69 11.97
C LYS A 337 -2.60 2.84 10.68
N LEU A 338 -2.13 4.05 10.39
CA LEU A 338 -1.29 4.41 9.25
C LEU A 338 0.07 4.85 9.78
N LYS A 339 1.13 4.08 9.47
CA LYS A 339 2.45 4.25 10.07
C LYS A 339 3.58 4.27 9.04
N ASN A 340 4.54 5.17 9.17
CA ASN A 340 5.74 5.20 8.32
C ASN A 340 5.39 5.17 6.82
N ILE A 341 4.64 6.18 6.37
CA ILE A 341 4.23 6.34 4.98
C ILE A 341 5.00 7.52 4.41
N TYR A 342 5.77 7.32 3.35
CA TYR A 342 6.68 8.35 2.85
C TYR A 342 6.76 8.41 1.32
N GLY A 343 7.24 9.53 0.79
CA GLY A 343 7.51 9.68 -0.63
C GLY A 343 6.77 10.87 -1.24
N THR A 344 6.16 10.69 -2.41
CA THR A 344 5.73 11.81 -3.26
C THR A 344 4.30 11.69 -3.75
N SER A 345 3.60 12.82 -3.72
CA SER A 345 2.24 13.02 -4.22
C SER A 345 2.25 13.89 -5.47
N THR A 346 1.40 13.58 -6.45
CA THR A 346 1.15 14.44 -7.60
C THR A 346 0.05 15.47 -7.33
N ASN A 347 -0.87 15.20 -6.40
CA ASN A 347 -1.85 16.19 -5.92
C ASN A 347 -1.31 16.92 -4.68
N LYS A 348 -1.82 18.14 -4.42
CA LYS A 348 -1.48 18.91 -3.21
C LYS A 348 -2.01 18.28 -1.93
N VAL A 349 -3.24 17.75 -1.99
CA VAL A 349 -3.87 17.02 -0.87
C VAL A 349 -3.37 15.58 -0.90
N ALA A 350 -2.50 15.24 0.05
CA ALA A 350 -1.94 13.89 0.13
C ALA A 350 -2.72 12.95 1.07
N VAL A 351 -3.46 13.53 2.03
CA VAL A 351 -4.26 12.81 3.02
C VAL A 351 -5.67 13.38 3.01
N ASN A 352 -6.62 12.59 2.51
CA ASN A 352 -8.04 12.90 2.50
C ASN A 352 -8.80 11.95 3.44
N LEU A 353 -9.46 12.51 4.46
CA LEU A 353 -10.27 11.77 5.43
C LEU A 353 -11.71 12.31 5.40
N GLN A 354 -12.45 11.94 4.37
CA GLN A 354 -13.84 12.35 4.18
C GLN A 354 -14.78 11.32 4.84
N CYS A 355 -15.00 11.50 6.13
CA CYS A 355 -15.84 10.61 6.93
C CYS A 355 -17.31 11.03 6.93
N SER A 356 -18.20 10.08 7.22
CA SER A 356 -19.64 10.32 7.32
C SER A 356 -19.97 11.13 8.56
N LYS A 357 -20.88 12.10 8.45
CA LYS A 357 -21.33 12.90 9.60
C LYS A 357 -22.11 12.08 10.62
N SER A 358 -22.84 11.06 10.16
CA SER A 358 -23.64 10.17 11.03
C SER A 358 -22.82 8.99 11.57
N PHE A 359 -21.75 8.60 10.87
CA PHE A 359 -20.82 7.54 11.26
C PHE A 359 -19.37 8.03 11.10
N PRO A 360 -18.92 8.98 11.94
CA PRO A 360 -17.58 9.53 11.83
C PRO A 360 -16.53 8.44 12.05
N CYS A 361 -15.39 8.58 11.40
CA CYS A 361 -14.25 7.68 11.59
C CYS A 361 -13.79 7.75 13.06
N LYS A 362 -13.41 6.60 13.63
CA LYS A 362 -13.00 6.52 15.04
C LYS A 362 -11.62 5.90 15.18
N LYS A 363 -10.79 6.44 16.08
CA LYS A 363 -9.45 5.89 16.37
C LYS A 363 -8.61 5.68 15.10
N ILE A 364 -8.42 6.78 14.36
CA ILE A 364 -7.52 6.83 13.22
C ILE A 364 -6.17 7.33 13.72
N GLU A 365 -5.14 6.50 13.65
CA GLU A 365 -3.78 6.83 14.06
C GLU A 365 -2.93 7.15 12.84
N LEU A 366 -2.34 8.35 12.79
CA LEU A 366 -1.37 8.75 11.78
C LEU A 366 0.00 8.90 12.45
N ILE A 367 0.98 8.08 12.06
CA ILE A 367 2.31 8.04 12.69
C ILE A 367 3.36 8.10 11.58
N ASP A 368 4.29 9.05 11.64
CA ASP A 368 5.38 9.17 10.66
C ASP A 368 4.91 9.23 9.19
N ILE A 369 4.01 10.16 8.87
CA ILE A 369 3.54 10.42 7.49
C ILE A 369 4.39 11.55 6.87
N ASN A 370 5.14 11.25 5.82
CA ASN A 370 6.08 12.18 5.17
C ASN A 370 5.90 12.21 3.64
N LEU A 371 4.96 13.02 3.15
CA LEU A 371 4.59 13.09 1.73
C LEU A 371 4.87 14.47 1.14
N GLU A 372 5.69 14.51 0.09
CA GLU A 372 6.07 15.74 -0.62
C GLU A 372 5.28 15.91 -1.92
N HIS A 373 4.84 17.12 -2.21
CA HIS A 373 4.12 17.42 -3.45
C HIS A 373 5.12 17.75 -4.57
N LYS A 374 4.98 17.05 -5.71
CA LYS A 374 5.86 17.22 -6.89
C LYS A 374 5.28 18.13 -7.99
N GLY A 375 4.37 19.05 -7.68
CA GLY A 375 3.87 20.04 -8.65
C GLY A 375 4.78 21.26 -8.84
N VAL A 376 4.40 22.15 -9.77
CA VAL A 376 5.18 23.32 -10.24
C VAL A 376 5.60 24.28 -9.12
N GLU A 377 4.84 24.36 -8.03
CA GLU A 377 5.17 25.21 -6.87
C GLU A 377 6.14 24.53 -5.89
N GLY A 378 6.30 23.20 -5.95
CA GLY A 378 7.08 22.42 -4.98
C GLY A 378 6.60 22.58 -3.52
N GLY A 379 6.99 21.67 -2.63
CA GLY A 379 6.78 21.84 -1.18
C GLY A 379 6.06 20.67 -0.49
N PRO A 380 5.89 20.75 0.85
CA PRO A 380 5.22 19.71 1.61
C PRO A 380 3.76 19.55 1.15
N SER A 381 3.29 18.30 1.06
CA SER A 381 1.87 18.07 0.77
C SER A 381 1.02 18.51 1.95
N THR A 382 -0.16 19.06 1.67
CA THR A 382 -1.07 19.55 2.70
C THR A 382 -1.91 18.38 3.22
N ALA A 383 -1.96 18.22 4.55
CA ALA A 383 -3.08 17.54 5.21
C ALA A 383 -4.22 18.55 5.33
N ILE A 384 -5.49 18.12 5.21
CA ILE A 384 -6.68 19.00 5.19
C ILE A 384 -7.00 19.57 6.59
N VAL A 385 -6.00 20.07 7.32
CA VAL A 385 -6.23 20.76 8.60
C VAL A 385 -5.37 22.02 8.62
N ALA A 386 -5.98 23.15 8.27
CA ALA A 386 -5.40 24.45 8.55
C ALA A 386 -5.81 24.89 9.96
N ILE A 387 -4.85 25.35 10.77
CA ILE A 387 -5.14 26.10 11.98
C ILE A 387 -5.81 27.40 11.53
N ARG A 388 -7.04 27.61 11.98
CA ARG A 388 -7.84 28.81 11.67
C ARG A 388 -7.58 29.90 12.69
N ASP A 389 -7.37 29.51 13.93
CA ASP A 389 -7.17 30.42 15.05
C ASP A 389 -6.42 29.72 16.19
N ILE A 390 -5.72 30.49 17.00
CA ILE A 390 -5.17 30.09 18.29
C ILE A 390 -5.71 31.11 19.29
N ILE A 391 -6.75 30.72 20.02
CA ILE A 391 -7.47 31.64 20.91
C ILE A 391 -6.50 32.09 22.01
N PRO A 392 -6.24 33.40 22.16
CA PRO A 392 -5.33 33.91 23.17
C PRO A 392 -5.83 33.53 24.57
N PRO A 393 -4.97 32.95 25.43
CA PRO A 393 -5.38 32.64 26.79
C PRO A 393 -5.73 33.93 27.54
N PRO A 394 -6.72 33.90 28.47
CA PRO A 394 -7.21 35.11 29.14
C PRO A 394 -6.12 35.87 29.92
N LEU A 395 -5.11 35.15 30.40
CA LEU A 395 -3.98 35.71 31.13
C LEU A 395 -2.69 35.19 30.49
N ARG A 396 -1.82 36.13 30.11
CA ARG A 396 -0.52 35.88 29.47
C ARG A 396 0.37 34.86 30.18
N THR A 397 0.32 34.81 31.51
CA THR A 397 1.27 34.03 32.33
C THR A 397 0.65 32.84 33.05
N VAL A 398 -0.68 32.71 33.05
CA VAL A 398 -1.40 31.76 33.91
C VAL A 398 -2.40 30.94 33.09
N PHE A 399 -1.89 30.18 32.13
CA PHE A 399 -2.70 29.20 31.40
C PHE A 399 -1.98 27.86 31.34
N ASN A 400 -2.75 26.77 31.44
CA ASN A 400 -2.25 25.40 31.29
C ASN A 400 -2.85 24.70 30.06
N ASP A 401 -3.83 25.34 29.43
CA ASP A 401 -4.55 24.84 28.27
C ASP A 401 -4.46 25.86 27.13
N VAL A 402 -4.36 25.36 25.90
CA VAL A 402 -4.34 26.17 24.67
C VAL A 402 -5.49 25.71 23.79
N TYR A 403 -6.31 26.66 23.35
CA TYR A 403 -7.46 26.38 22.48
C TYR A 403 -7.09 26.75 21.05
N ILE A 404 -6.95 25.73 20.20
CA ILE A 404 -6.66 25.90 18.78
C ILE A 404 -7.96 25.67 18.02
N ALA A 405 -8.41 26.66 17.26
CA ALA A 405 -9.47 26.47 16.29
C ALA A 405 -8.85 26.08 14.96
N TYR A 406 -9.40 25.05 14.35
CA TYR A 406 -9.03 24.59 13.03
C TYR A 406 -10.32 24.43 12.22
N GLU A 407 -10.21 24.14 10.92
CA GLU A 407 -11.37 23.83 10.11
C GLU A 407 -12.18 22.69 10.75
N LEU A 408 -13.50 22.85 10.89
CA LEU A 408 -14.35 21.83 11.47
C LEU A 408 -14.11 20.48 10.77
N MET A 409 -13.49 19.56 11.49
CA MET A 409 -13.23 18.21 11.02
C MET A 409 -14.42 17.33 11.40
N ASP A 410 -14.82 16.44 10.49
CA ASP A 410 -15.82 15.40 10.76
C ASP A 410 -15.27 14.31 11.72
N THR A 411 -14.09 14.49 12.34
CA THR A 411 -13.42 13.54 13.26
C THR A 411 -12.70 14.27 14.40
N ASP A 412 -12.74 13.70 15.61
CA ASP A 412 -12.12 14.24 16.82
C ASP A 412 -10.57 14.08 16.81
N LEU A 413 -9.87 15.20 16.59
CA LEU A 413 -8.39 15.27 16.59
C LEU A 413 -7.76 14.94 17.96
N HIS A 414 -8.49 15.04 19.07
CA HIS A 414 -7.98 14.61 20.38
C HIS A 414 -7.57 13.14 20.36
N GLN A 415 -8.28 12.31 19.59
CA GLN A 415 -7.95 10.88 19.44
C GLN A 415 -6.83 10.60 18.44
N ILE A 416 -6.46 11.58 17.60
CA ILE A 416 -5.45 11.44 16.53
C ILE A 416 -4.07 11.94 16.99
N MET A 417 -4.01 13.05 17.74
CA MET A 417 -2.75 13.76 18.03
C MET A 417 -2.04 13.34 19.33
N ARG A 418 -2.47 12.29 20.03
CA ARG A 418 -1.75 11.81 21.21
C ARG A 418 -0.62 10.87 20.85
N SER A 419 0.61 11.38 20.88
CA SER A 419 1.81 10.56 21.11
C SER A 419 2.23 10.69 22.57
N ASN A 420 2.26 9.58 23.31
CA ASN A 420 2.81 9.56 24.67
C ASN A 420 4.35 9.54 24.68
N GLN A 421 5.01 9.66 23.52
CA GLN A 421 6.46 9.60 23.40
C GLN A 421 7.04 11.01 23.38
N GLY A 422 7.89 11.32 24.36
CA GLY A 422 8.65 12.56 24.40
C GLY A 422 9.64 12.69 23.23
N LEU A 423 9.97 13.92 22.85
CA LEU A 423 10.98 14.19 21.82
C LEU A 423 12.39 13.93 22.38
N SER A 424 13.15 13.05 21.72
CA SER A 424 14.56 12.79 22.04
C SER A 424 15.49 13.61 21.14
N GLU A 425 16.75 13.72 21.52
CA GLU A 425 17.79 14.35 20.70
C GLU A 425 17.90 13.70 19.31
N GLU A 426 17.67 12.40 19.22
CA GLU A 426 17.65 11.66 17.96
C GLU A 426 16.48 12.11 17.06
N HIS A 427 15.32 12.43 17.62
CA HIS A 427 14.20 13.01 16.87
C HIS A 427 14.58 14.38 16.27
N CYS A 428 15.26 15.23 17.04
CA CYS A 428 15.72 16.55 16.60
C CYS A 428 16.80 16.45 15.52
N GLN A 429 17.83 15.62 15.73
CA GLN A 429 18.89 15.41 14.74
C GLN A 429 18.33 14.84 13.43
N ARG A 430 17.37 13.92 13.52
CA ARG A 430 16.70 13.34 12.37
C ARG A 430 15.82 14.38 11.65
N TYR A 431 15.18 15.29 12.37
CA TYR A 431 14.44 16.41 11.77
C TYR A 431 15.37 17.37 11.01
N ILE A 432 16.48 17.80 11.60
CA ILE A 432 17.43 18.69 10.92
C ILE A 432 18.04 18.02 9.67
N ARG A 433 18.38 16.73 9.74
CA ARG A 433 18.88 15.98 8.58
C ARG A 433 17.82 15.78 7.48
N LYS A 434 16.54 16.00 7.76
CA LYS A 434 15.44 15.96 6.79
C LYS A 434 15.22 17.30 6.07
N LEU A 435 15.79 18.40 6.54
CA LEU A 435 15.66 19.68 5.85
C LEU A 435 16.34 19.60 4.47
N PRO A 436 15.71 20.12 3.40
CA PRO A 436 16.28 20.08 2.06
C PRO A 436 17.68 20.72 2.04
N PRO A 437 18.70 20.04 1.48
CA PRO A 437 19.99 20.67 1.30
C PRO A 437 19.87 21.77 0.25
N HIS A 438 19.98 23.03 0.68
CA HIS A 438 20.02 24.16 -0.23
C HIS A 438 21.45 24.36 -0.75
N PRO A 439 21.72 24.16 -2.05
CA PRO A 439 23.05 24.40 -2.59
C PRO A 439 23.39 25.89 -2.46
N ARG A 440 24.63 26.18 -2.04
CA ARG A 440 25.12 27.56 -1.96
C ARG A 440 25.02 28.20 -3.34
N GLN A 441 24.29 29.32 -3.41
CA GLN A 441 24.23 30.15 -4.60
C GLN A 441 25.40 31.14 -4.58
N SER A 442 26.02 31.39 -5.73
CA SER A 442 27.10 32.37 -5.87
C SER A 442 26.57 33.77 -5.55
N ILE A 443 27.16 34.42 -4.54
CA ILE A 443 26.83 35.81 -4.19
C ILE A 443 27.28 36.73 -5.33
N THR A 444 28.41 36.42 -5.98
CA THR A 444 28.91 37.12 -7.17
C THR A 444 27.88 37.12 -8.31
N ASP A 445 27.20 35.99 -8.54
CA ASP A 445 26.23 35.88 -9.63
C ASP A 445 24.93 36.63 -9.31
N LYS A 446 24.55 36.66 -8.02
CA LYS A 446 23.36 37.38 -7.54
C LYS A 446 23.56 38.89 -7.50
N PHE A 447 24.77 39.34 -7.21
CA PHE A 447 25.10 40.75 -7.03
C PHE A 447 26.26 41.16 -7.96
N PRO A 448 26.06 41.10 -9.29
CA PRO A 448 27.13 41.31 -10.26
C PRO A 448 27.71 42.73 -10.26
N ASN A 449 26.96 43.69 -9.72
CA ASN A 449 27.33 45.11 -9.67
C ASN A 449 27.98 45.53 -8.34
N VAL A 450 28.20 44.59 -7.42
CA VAL A 450 28.83 44.86 -6.13
C VAL A 450 30.34 44.69 -6.23
N TYR A 451 31.08 45.55 -5.54
CA TYR A 451 32.53 45.55 -5.56
C TYR A 451 33.09 44.18 -5.09
N PRO A 452 34.03 43.54 -5.83
CA PRO A 452 34.46 42.17 -5.54
C PRO A 452 34.99 41.95 -4.12
N LEU A 453 35.70 42.92 -3.55
CA LEU A 453 36.21 42.81 -2.18
C LEU A 453 35.11 42.89 -1.10
N ALA A 454 33.96 43.52 -1.41
CA ALA A 454 32.80 43.52 -0.52
C ALA A 454 32.13 42.14 -0.48
N ILE A 455 32.05 41.51 -1.66
CA ILE A 455 31.52 40.14 -1.80
C ILE A 455 32.42 39.17 -1.03
N ASP A 456 33.74 39.23 -1.23
CA ASP A 456 34.71 38.38 -0.53
C ASP A 456 34.59 38.49 1.00
N LEU A 457 34.43 39.71 1.53
CA LEU A 457 34.24 39.93 2.97
C LEU A 457 32.93 39.29 3.47
N ILE A 458 31.81 39.53 2.80
CA ILE A 458 30.50 38.97 3.18
C ILE A 458 30.50 37.45 3.10
N GLU A 459 31.13 36.87 2.07
CA GLU A 459 31.21 35.41 1.92
C GLU A 459 31.95 34.74 3.09
N LYS A 460 32.96 35.41 3.63
CA LYS A 460 33.71 34.94 4.80
C LYS A 460 32.97 35.19 6.11
N MET A 461 32.22 36.29 6.24
CA MET A 461 31.39 36.60 7.41
C MET A 461 30.17 35.68 7.55
N LEU A 462 29.56 35.29 6.42
CA LEU A 462 28.39 34.41 6.39
C LEU A 462 28.74 32.91 6.40
N MET A 463 30.00 32.54 6.63
CA MET A 463 30.40 31.13 6.74
C MET A 463 29.67 30.46 7.91
N PHE A 464 28.90 29.42 7.61
CA PHE A 464 28.05 28.79 8.62
C PHE A 464 28.85 28.08 9.70
N ASP A 465 29.94 27.38 9.34
CA ASP A 465 30.86 26.77 10.32
C ASP A 465 31.66 27.88 11.03
N PRO A 466 31.44 28.11 12.34
CA PRO A 466 32.09 29.19 13.07
C PRO A 466 33.61 29.04 13.12
N ARG A 467 34.15 27.82 12.98
CA ARG A 467 35.60 27.57 12.94
C ARG A 467 36.25 27.98 11.62
N ARG A 468 35.43 28.16 10.58
CA ARG A 468 35.86 28.57 9.23
C ARG A 468 35.45 30.00 8.90
N ARG A 469 34.62 30.62 9.76
CA ARG A 469 34.19 32.01 9.62
C ARG A 469 35.34 32.94 9.94
N ILE A 470 35.47 34.02 9.17
CA ILE A 470 36.47 35.05 9.43
C ILE A 470 36.28 35.62 10.83
N THR A 471 37.39 35.86 11.53
CA THR A 471 37.34 36.48 12.85
C THR A 471 37.02 37.97 12.70
N VAL A 472 36.60 38.62 13.80
CA VAL A 472 36.36 40.07 13.80
C VAL A 472 37.63 40.82 13.42
N LEU A 473 38.79 40.42 13.94
CA LEU A 473 40.08 41.03 13.63
C LEU A 473 40.45 40.88 12.15
N ASP A 474 40.32 39.69 11.59
CA ASP A 474 40.61 39.45 10.18
C ASP A 474 39.61 40.17 9.25
N ALA A 475 38.37 40.35 9.70
CA ALA A 475 37.34 41.09 8.97
C ALA A 475 37.63 42.60 8.95
N LEU A 476 38.05 43.17 10.08
CA LEU A 476 38.47 44.57 10.19
C LEU A 476 39.72 44.85 9.35
N ALA A 477 40.69 43.94 9.35
CA ALA A 477 41.89 44.00 8.51
C ALA A 477 41.64 43.68 7.01
N HIS A 478 40.39 43.44 6.60
CA HIS A 478 40.09 43.06 5.23
C HIS A 478 40.34 44.22 4.25
N PRO A 479 40.94 43.97 3.06
CA PRO A 479 41.25 45.02 2.08
C PRO A 479 40.06 45.90 1.64
N TYR A 480 38.83 45.39 1.79
CA TYR A 480 37.61 46.16 1.55
C TYR A 480 37.42 47.32 2.53
N LEU A 481 37.81 47.14 3.79
CA LEU A 481 37.65 48.13 4.85
C LEU A 481 38.88 49.03 5.02
N ASN A 482 39.89 48.92 4.15
CA ASN A 482 41.18 49.60 4.32
C ASN A 482 41.07 51.14 4.41
N SER A 483 40.03 51.74 3.81
CA SER A 483 39.76 53.19 3.92
C SER A 483 39.02 53.59 5.19
N LEU A 484 38.56 52.62 5.97
CA LEU A 484 37.77 52.78 7.21
C LEU A 484 38.47 52.17 8.44
N HIS A 485 39.59 51.46 8.23
CA HIS A 485 40.33 50.74 9.26
C HIS A 485 41.24 51.71 10.04
N GLU A 486 40.87 52.04 11.27
CA GLU A 486 41.69 52.82 12.20
C GLU A 486 42.07 51.96 13.41
N ILE A 487 43.27 51.37 13.38
CA ILE A 487 43.78 50.44 14.41
C ILE A 487 43.70 51.04 15.83
N SER A 488 43.78 52.36 15.97
CA SER A 488 43.70 53.06 17.26
C SER A 488 42.30 53.20 17.86
N ASP A 489 41.24 52.95 17.08
CA ASP A 489 39.83 53.15 17.50
C ASP A 489 39.01 51.83 17.47
N GLU A 490 39.67 50.68 17.27
CA GLU A 490 39.00 49.37 17.19
C GLU A 490 38.85 48.70 18.56
N PRO A 491 37.63 48.32 18.98
CA PRO A 491 37.40 47.69 20.27
C PRO A 491 37.84 46.22 20.29
N GLU A 492 38.66 45.82 21.26
CA GLU A 492 38.98 44.42 21.53
C GLU A 492 37.92 43.74 22.40
N CYS A 493 37.29 42.68 21.91
CA CYS A 493 36.37 41.86 22.70
C CYS A 493 37.16 40.88 23.57
N THR A 494 37.30 41.18 24.86
CA THR A 494 38.07 40.38 25.84
C THR A 494 37.32 39.16 26.37
N ILE A 495 36.04 39.00 26.01
CA ILE A 495 35.16 37.95 26.53
C ILE A 495 34.65 37.10 25.34
N PRO A 496 34.86 35.77 25.32
CA PRO A 496 34.28 34.89 24.32
C PRO A 496 32.76 35.01 24.31
N PHE A 497 32.15 34.99 23.13
CA PHE A 497 30.69 34.97 22.99
C PHE A 497 30.13 33.71 23.67
N ASN A 498 29.32 33.90 24.71
CA ASN A 498 28.78 32.82 25.52
C ASN A 498 27.41 32.36 24.94
N PHE A 499 27.33 31.08 24.56
CA PHE A 499 26.13 30.42 24.02
C PHE A 499 25.22 29.78 25.08
N ASP A 500 25.35 30.14 26.36
CA ASP A 500 24.53 29.58 27.44
C ASP A 500 23.01 29.72 27.17
N PHE A 501 22.59 30.67 26.33
CA PHE A 501 21.19 30.82 25.93
C PHE A 501 20.64 29.63 25.08
N GLU A 502 21.49 28.85 24.39
CA GLU A 502 21.07 27.66 23.62
C GLU A 502 21.00 26.38 24.47
N GLN A 503 21.57 26.38 25.68
CA GLN A 503 21.58 25.20 26.57
C GLN A 503 20.43 25.17 27.58
N HIS A 504 19.59 26.21 27.62
CA HIS A 504 18.46 26.23 28.54
C HIS A 504 17.22 25.66 27.87
N ALA A 505 16.75 24.50 28.36
CA ALA A 505 15.37 24.08 28.12
C ALA A 505 14.46 25.25 28.52
N LEU A 506 13.59 25.68 27.60
CA LEU A 506 12.67 26.78 27.86
C LEU A 506 11.94 26.52 29.17
N SER A 507 11.93 27.49 30.08
CA SER A 507 11.10 27.39 31.26
C SER A 507 9.63 27.29 30.84
N GLU A 508 8.78 26.75 31.71
CA GLU A 508 7.34 26.73 31.48
C GLU A 508 6.80 28.14 31.18
N GLU A 509 7.36 29.18 31.81
CA GLU A 509 6.97 30.57 31.54
C GLU A 509 7.42 31.03 30.14
N GLN A 510 8.61 30.65 29.69
CA GLN A 510 9.11 30.99 28.36
C GLN A 510 8.30 30.28 27.26
N MET A 511 7.92 29.03 27.48
CA MET A 511 7.00 28.32 26.57
C MET A 511 5.62 28.99 26.52
N LYS A 512 5.07 29.36 27.68
CA LYS A 512 3.79 30.10 27.75
C LYS A 512 3.88 31.44 27.03
N GLU A 513 4.99 32.16 27.16
CA GLU A 513 5.23 33.42 26.45
C GLU A 513 5.27 33.24 24.93
N LEU A 514 5.94 32.20 24.42
CA LEU A 514 5.99 31.93 22.98
C LEU A 514 4.62 31.53 22.43
N ILE A 515 3.89 30.67 23.14
CA ILE A 515 2.51 30.28 22.78
C ILE A 515 1.59 31.51 22.78
N TYR A 516 1.73 32.39 23.76
CA TYR A 516 0.93 33.63 23.83
C TYR A 516 1.23 34.57 22.66
N ARG A 517 2.51 34.73 22.27
CA ARG A 517 2.89 35.53 21.10
C ARG A 517 2.34 34.96 19.80
N GLU A 518 2.39 33.64 19.64
CA GLU A 518 1.81 32.99 18.47
C GLU A 518 0.29 33.20 18.42
N ALA A 519 -0.40 33.08 19.57
CA ALA A 519 -1.84 33.37 19.66
C ALA A 519 -2.18 34.83 19.26
N LEU A 520 -1.34 35.80 19.66
CA LEU A 520 -1.48 37.21 19.25
C LEU A 520 -1.17 37.44 17.77
N ALA A 521 -0.35 36.61 17.13
CA ALA A 521 -0.12 36.69 15.70
C ALA A 521 -1.36 36.27 14.89
N PHE A 522 -2.14 35.32 15.41
CA PHE A 522 -3.45 34.93 14.86
C PHE A 522 -4.57 35.92 15.20
N ASN A 523 -4.40 36.70 16.28
CA ASN A 523 -5.42 37.62 16.78
C ASN A 523 -4.83 39.04 17.02
N PRO A 524 -4.49 39.79 15.95
CA PRO A 524 -3.83 41.09 16.06
C PRO A 524 -4.60 42.12 16.89
N GLU A 525 -5.93 42.01 16.96
CA GLU A 525 -6.82 42.87 17.72
C GLU A 525 -6.70 42.72 19.24
N TYR A 526 -6.07 41.64 19.72
CA TYR A 526 -5.74 41.44 21.13
C TYR A 526 -4.33 41.91 21.50
N GLN A 527 -3.59 42.48 20.55
CA GLN A 527 -2.32 43.12 20.87
C GLN A 527 -2.57 44.33 21.78
N PRO A 528 -1.85 44.44 22.91
CA PRO A 528 -1.97 45.61 23.76
C PRO A 528 -1.60 46.85 22.95
N ALA A 529 -2.43 47.90 23.01
CA ALA A 529 -2.13 49.19 22.41
C ALA A 529 -0.76 49.64 22.93
N ILE A 530 0.14 49.98 22.00
CA ILE A 530 1.47 50.49 22.32
C ILE A 530 1.27 51.77 23.15
N ALA A 531 1.63 51.72 24.42
CA ALA A 531 1.69 52.87 25.31
C ALA A 531 3.04 53.56 25.19
#